data_AF-A0A8T2LHC4-F1
#
_entry.id   AF-A0A8T2LHC4-F1
#
_cell.length_a   1.000
_cell.length_b   1.000
_cell.length_c   1.000
_cell.angle_alpha   90.00
_cell.angle_beta   90.00
_cell.angle_gamma   90.00
#
_symmetry.space_group_name_H-M   'P 1'
#
loop_
_entity.id
_entity.type
_entity.pdbx_description
1 polymer ?
#
loop_
_entity_poly.entity_id
_entity_poly.type
_entity_poly.pdbx_seq_one_letter_code
_entity_poly.pdbx_strand_id
1 'polypeptide(L)'
;MAVFAVSAVLFLYVELCSGACNSLQFEIDGKCCSMCEPGFYVGRNCTKDTQTRCFPCGDSCYSSEPNHYSECKKCTVCDSGLGLRVKTSCTAFSDSVCEVLDGHYCTDRTGESCSRALRHAPCSPGQFIVNTGTADRDTVCSGCAEGTFSNGSLHTCQTHSHCELMGMITVSVGTKTADSECSNLRSRLYSIIPLSGLLILSVALIINCTVRRRKTEGEQRNRSPSQCEQGNRSLPQCEQSDTSPPQCEQGYKSLPQCEQSDPERATRSSWDRAQGVT
;
A
#
# COMPACT_ATOMS: atom_id res chain seq x y z
N MET A 1 -86.55 26.76 2.86
CA MET A 1 -86.25 25.58 2.01
C MET A 1 -85.66 25.98 0.66
N ALA A 2 -86.46 26.48 -0.31
CA ALA A 2 -85.98 26.74 -1.69
C ALA A 2 -84.73 27.64 -1.80
N VAL A 3 -84.65 28.75 -1.05
CA VAL A 3 -83.51 29.70 -1.10
C VAL A 3 -82.18 29.04 -0.67
N PHE A 4 -82.22 28.15 0.32
CA PHE A 4 -81.03 27.40 0.74
C PHE A 4 -80.58 26.39 -0.33
N ALA A 5 -81.52 25.75 -1.03
CA ALA A 5 -81.18 24.85 -2.13
C ALA A 5 -80.55 25.62 -3.31
N VAL A 6 -81.09 26.78 -3.69
CA VAL A 6 -80.52 27.61 -4.76
C VAL A 6 -79.13 28.12 -4.39
N SER A 7 -78.91 28.58 -3.16
CA SER A 7 -77.56 29.00 -2.73
C SER A 7 -76.58 27.84 -2.69
N ALA A 8 -76.95 26.67 -2.16
CA ALA A 8 -76.09 25.49 -2.16
C ALA A 8 -75.71 25.02 -3.59
N VAL A 9 -76.67 25.03 -4.52
CA VAL A 9 -76.39 24.75 -5.94
C VAL A 9 -75.46 25.82 -6.54
N LEU A 10 -75.65 27.09 -6.22
CA LEU A 10 -74.76 28.16 -6.71
C LEU A 10 -73.33 28.02 -6.15
N PHE A 11 -73.17 27.70 -4.86
CA PHE A 11 -71.87 27.42 -4.25
C PHE A 11 -71.19 26.21 -4.89
N LEU A 12 -71.92 25.12 -5.15
CA LEU A 12 -71.39 23.94 -5.87
C LEU A 12 -70.97 24.27 -7.31
N TYR A 13 -71.70 25.15 -8.01
CA TYR A 13 -71.31 25.65 -9.33
C TYR A 13 -70.06 26.55 -9.28
N VAL A 14 -69.88 27.33 -8.21
CA VAL A 14 -68.69 28.17 -8.02
C VAL A 14 -67.46 27.31 -7.68
N GLU A 15 -67.59 26.27 -6.86
CA GLU A 15 -66.50 25.32 -6.64
C GLU A 15 -66.15 24.50 -7.90
N LEU A 16 -67.13 24.13 -8.73
CA LEU A 16 -66.86 23.49 -10.03
C LEU A 16 -66.12 24.40 -11.03
N CYS A 17 -66.21 25.73 -10.86
CA CYS A 17 -65.43 26.68 -11.65
C CYS A 17 -64.00 26.90 -11.12
N SER A 18 -63.68 26.43 -9.91
CA SER A 18 -62.30 26.31 -9.41
C SER A 18 -61.64 25.07 -10.01
N GLY A 19 -61.59 25.01 -11.34
CA GLY A 19 -60.97 23.91 -12.07
C GLY A 19 -59.50 23.77 -11.71
N ALA A 20 -59.14 22.64 -11.10
CA ALA A 20 -57.76 22.32 -10.75
C ALA A 20 -56.84 22.46 -11.98
N CYS A 21 -55.63 22.95 -11.76
CA CYS A 21 -54.67 23.20 -12.84
C CYS A 21 -54.34 21.93 -13.64
N ASN A 22 -54.12 22.09 -14.94
CA ASN A 22 -53.75 20.99 -15.83
C ASN A 22 -52.36 20.41 -15.43
N SER A 23 -52.05 19.18 -15.87
CA SER A 23 -50.79 18.48 -15.54
C SER A 23 -49.49 19.20 -15.93
N LEU A 24 -49.55 20.14 -16.89
CA LEU A 24 -48.43 20.99 -17.30
C LEU A 24 -48.46 22.39 -16.63
N GLN A 25 -49.25 22.55 -15.58
CA GLN A 25 -49.44 23.79 -14.84
C GLN A 25 -49.32 23.55 -13.33
N PHE A 26 -48.93 24.61 -12.61
CA PHE A 26 -48.87 24.63 -11.16
C PHE A 26 -49.61 25.86 -10.63
N GLU A 27 -50.14 25.78 -9.41
CA GLU A 27 -50.93 26.86 -8.82
C GLU A 27 -50.06 27.83 -8.02
N ILE A 28 -50.25 29.13 -8.23
CA ILE A 28 -49.75 30.20 -7.36
C ILE A 28 -50.90 31.17 -7.11
N ASP A 29 -51.23 31.44 -5.84
CA ASP A 29 -52.25 32.41 -5.41
C ASP A 29 -53.61 32.25 -6.13
N GLY A 30 -54.06 31.00 -6.33
CA GLY A 30 -55.32 30.68 -7.04
C GLY A 30 -55.26 30.86 -8.56
N LYS A 31 -54.08 31.10 -9.15
CA LYS A 31 -53.86 31.14 -10.60
C LYS A 31 -53.04 29.93 -11.05
N CYS A 32 -53.51 29.27 -12.12
CA CYS A 32 -52.74 28.25 -12.82
C CYS A 32 -51.68 28.87 -13.74
N CYS A 33 -50.45 28.40 -13.60
CA CYS A 33 -49.27 28.93 -14.27
C CYS A 33 -48.52 27.81 -14.99
N SER A 34 -48.05 28.08 -16.21
CA SER A 34 -47.33 27.10 -17.03
C SER A 34 -46.02 26.68 -16.38
N MET A 35 -45.78 25.36 -16.33
CA MET A 35 -44.45 24.81 -16.01
C MET A 35 -43.43 25.21 -17.09
N CYS A 36 -42.15 25.14 -16.72
CA CYS A 36 -41.03 25.26 -17.63
C CYS A 36 -40.72 23.90 -18.29
N GLU A 37 -40.37 23.93 -19.57
CA GLU A 37 -39.99 22.74 -20.33
C GLU A 37 -38.67 22.12 -19.83
N PRO A 38 -38.37 20.84 -20.16
CA PRO A 38 -37.05 20.26 -19.97
C PRO A 38 -35.95 21.17 -20.53
N GLY A 39 -34.80 21.25 -19.87
CA GLY A 39 -33.76 22.23 -20.19
C GLY A 39 -33.89 23.58 -19.47
N PHE A 40 -35.02 23.85 -18.80
CA PHE A 40 -35.29 25.14 -18.17
C PHE A 40 -35.82 25.00 -16.73
N TYR A 41 -35.66 26.08 -15.95
CA TYR A 41 -36.21 26.25 -14.60
C TYR A 41 -36.99 27.57 -14.48
N VAL A 42 -37.78 27.72 -13.42
CA VAL A 42 -38.56 28.94 -13.13
C VAL A 42 -37.64 30.06 -12.65
N GLY A 43 -37.29 30.96 -13.56
CA GLY A 43 -36.52 32.16 -13.27
C GLY A 43 -37.35 33.28 -12.65
N ARG A 44 -38.63 33.40 -13.03
CA ARG A 44 -39.62 34.23 -12.33
C ARG A 44 -40.99 33.56 -12.40
N ASN A 45 -41.68 33.54 -11.26
CA ASN A 45 -43.07 33.12 -11.19
C ASN A 45 -43.95 33.97 -12.11
N CYS A 46 -45.08 33.37 -12.51
CA CYS A 46 -46.20 34.11 -13.07
C CYS A 46 -46.69 35.21 -12.10
N THR A 47 -47.42 36.17 -12.64
CA THR A 47 -48.22 37.11 -11.86
C THR A 47 -49.68 37.02 -12.34
N LYS A 48 -50.58 37.88 -11.87
CA LYS A 48 -51.96 37.92 -12.41
C LYS A 48 -51.96 38.14 -13.92
N ASP A 49 -51.09 39.02 -14.43
CA ASP A 49 -51.08 39.46 -15.82
C ASP A 49 -49.96 38.82 -16.67
N THR A 50 -48.95 38.21 -16.05
CA THR A 50 -47.83 37.56 -16.76
C THR A 50 -47.82 36.04 -16.60
N GLN A 51 -47.34 35.34 -17.62
CA GLN A 51 -46.98 33.92 -17.54
C GLN A 51 -45.65 33.73 -16.79
N THR A 52 -45.35 32.48 -16.42
CA THR A 52 -44.06 32.05 -15.85
C THR A 52 -42.92 32.40 -16.82
N ARG A 53 -41.81 32.92 -16.31
CA ARG A 53 -40.58 33.10 -17.11
C ARG A 53 -39.56 32.02 -16.76
N CYS A 54 -39.19 31.26 -17.77
CA CYS A 54 -38.24 30.18 -17.68
C CYS A 54 -36.85 30.64 -18.11
N PHE A 55 -35.81 30.16 -17.44
CA PHE A 55 -34.41 30.36 -17.83
C PHE A 55 -33.73 29.01 -18.07
N PRO A 56 -32.77 28.92 -19.01
CA PRO A 56 -32.10 27.67 -19.31
C PRO A 56 -31.24 27.20 -18.13
N CYS A 57 -31.10 25.89 -17.97
CA CYS A 57 -30.10 25.33 -17.07
C CYS A 57 -28.70 25.76 -17.52
N GLY A 58 -27.89 26.20 -16.55
CA GLY A 58 -26.47 26.49 -16.80
C GLY A 58 -25.63 25.22 -16.89
N ASP A 59 -24.37 25.38 -17.28
CA ASP A 59 -23.41 24.28 -17.34
C ASP A 59 -23.31 23.54 -15.99
N SER A 60 -23.29 22.21 -16.02
CA SER A 60 -23.33 21.31 -14.86
C SER A 60 -24.69 21.22 -14.11
N CYS A 61 -25.78 21.70 -14.72
CA CYS A 61 -27.15 21.43 -14.25
C CYS A 61 -28.09 20.99 -15.39
N TYR A 62 -29.17 20.28 -15.04
CA TYR A 62 -30.17 19.74 -15.96
C TYR A 62 -31.60 19.77 -15.41
N SER A 63 -32.59 19.69 -16.30
CA SER A 63 -33.97 19.32 -15.96
C SER A 63 -34.56 18.47 -17.08
N SER A 64 -35.00 17.25 -16.74
CA SER A 64 -35.44 16.23 -17.70
C SER A 64 -36.95 16.22 -17.97
N GLU A 65 -37.74 16.95 -17.17
CA GLU A 65 -39.19 16.92 -17.19
C GLU A 65 -39.77 18.34 -17.10
N PRO A 66 -41.01 18.57 -17.57
CA PRO A 66 -41.74 19.80 -17.29
C PRO A 66 -41.79 20.06 -15.78
N ASN A 67 -41.37 21.24 -15.35
CA ASN A 67 -41.12 21.51 -13.93
C ASN A 67 -41.49 22.92 -13.49
N HIS A 68 -41.58 23.11 -12.17
CA HIS A 68 -41.81 24.40 -11.52
C HIS A 68 -40.67 24.75 -10.54
N TYR A 69 -39.48 24.18 -10.72
CA TYR A 69 -38.36 24.35 -9.80
C TYR A 69 -37.72 25.72 -9.95
N SER A 70 -37.27 26.32 -8.84
CA SER A 70 -36.51 27.58 -8.85
C SER A 70 -35.05 27.45 -9.27
N GLU A 71 -34.56 26.21 -9.42
CA GLU A 71 -33.22 25.88 -9.93
C GLU A 71 -33.24 24.51 -10.63
N CYS A 72 -32.29 24.28 -11.55
CA CYS A 72 -32.11 22.98 -12.19
C CYS A 72 -31.40 21.98 -11.26
N LYS A 73 -31.60 20.68 -11.48
CA LYS A 73 -30.90 19.61 -10.75
C LYS A 73 -29.41 19.65 -11.12
N LYS A 74 -28.51 19.48 -10.15
CA LYS A 74 -27.07 19.37 -10.43
C LYS A 74 -26.80 18.06 -11.16
N CYS A 75 -25.90 18.08 -12.13
CA CYS A 75 -25.43 16.86 -12.78
C CYS A 75 -24.68 15.97 -11.77
N THR A 76 -24.85 14.66 -11.91
CA THR A 76 -23.99 13.65 -11.29
C THR A 76 -22.54 13.87 -11.74
N VAL A 77 -21.59 13.58 -10.85
CA VAL A 77 -20.15 13.64 -11.15
C VAL A 77 -19.59 12.21 -11.12
N CYS A 78 -19.11 11.74 -12.27
CA CYS A 78 -18.50 10.41 -12.39
C CYS A 78 -17.05 10.44 -11.86
N ASP A 79 -16.91 10.35 -10.54
CA ASP A 79 -15.61 10.44 -9.87
C ASP A 79 -14.75 9.19 -10.08
N SER A 80 -13.57 9.38 -10.65
CA SER A 80 -12.52 8.36 -10.78
C SER A 80 -12.08 7.76 -9.43
N GLY A 81 -12.16 8.52 -8.33
CA GLY A 81 -11.92 8.04 -6.97
C GLY A 81 -12.96 7.06 -6.46
N LEU A 82 -14.14 7.00 -7.09
CA LEU A 82 -15.19 6.02 -6.87
C LEU A 82 -15.19 4.89 -7.92
N GLY A 83 -14.13 4.79 -8.74
CA GLY A 83 -14.01 3.78 -9.78
C GLY A 83 -14.88 4.05 -11.03
N LEU A 84 -15.21 5.32 -11.32
CA LEU A 84 -16.15 5.70 -12.37
C LEU A 84 -15.52 6.58 -13.47
N ARG A 85 -16.15 6.59 -14.65
CA ARG A 85 -15.93 7.58 -15.71
C ARG A 85 -17.24 7.97 -16.39
N VAL A 86 -17.24 9.10 -17.11
CA VAL A 86 -18.40 9.58 -17.86
C VAL A 86 -18.63 8.70 -19.09
N LYS A 87 -19.80 8.05 -19.16
CA LYS A 87 -20.31 7.34 -20.36
C LYS A 87 -21.07 8.30 -21.27
N THR A 88 -21.96 9.08 -20.66
CA THR A 88 -22.78 10.10 -21.34
C THR A 88 -22.59 11.42 -20.59
N SER A 89 -22.20 12.48 -21.30
CA SER A 89 -22.06 13.82 -20.71
C SER A 89 -23.41 14.38 -20.28
N CYS A 90 -23.44 15.16 -19.20
CA CYS A 90 -24.62 15.90 -18.82
C CYS A 90 -25.00 16.95 -19.90
N THR A 91 -26.30 17.23 -20.03
CA THR A 91 -26.84 18.29 -20.88
C THR A 91 -27.88 19.07 -20.08
N ALA A 92 -28.35 20.23 -20.58
CA ALA A 92 -29.46 20.93 -19.93
C ALA A 92 -30.72 20.05 -19.76
N PHE A 93 -30.90 19.02 -20.61
CA PHE A 93 -32.09 18.17 -20.67
C PHE A 93 -31.92 16.81 -19.95
N SER A 94 -30.70 16.43 -19.58
CA SER A 94 -30.40 15.08 -19.08
C SER A 94 -29.19 15.06 -18.16
N ASP A 95 -29.25 14.24 -17.10
CA ASP A 95 -28.06 13.98 -16.29
C ASP A 95 -26.95 13.31 -17.12
N SER A 96 -25.73 13.36 -16.60
CA SER A 96 -24.68 12.44 -17.00
C SER A 96 -25.01 10.99 -16.62
N VAL A 97 -24.44 10.05 -17.37
CA VAL A 97 -24.45 8.62 -17.04
C VAL A 97 -23.02 8.19 -16.76
N CYS A 98 -22.80 7.55 -15.61
CA CYS A 98 -21.50 7.06 -15.20
C CYS A 98 -21.36 5.57 -15.49
N GLU A 99 -20.23 5.19 -16.10
CA GLU A 99 -19.82 3.80 -16.24
C GLU A 99 -18.61 3.49 -15.36
N VAL A 100 -18.35 2.19 -15.20
CA VAL A 100 -17.30 1.66 -14.36
C VAL A 100 -15.95 1.77 -15.07
N LEU A 101 -14.90 2.13 -14.34
CA LEU A 101 -13.51 2.11 -14.82
C LEU A 101 -13.02 0.67 -15.03
N ASP A 102 -12.10 0.49 -15.96
CA ASP A 102 -11.49 -0.82 -16.19
C ASP A 102 -10.80 -1.34 -14.92
N GLY A 103 -10.91 -2.65 -14.67
CA GLY A 103 -10.44 -3.27 -13.44
C GLY A 103 -11.30 -2.97 -12.20
N HIS A 104 -12.53 -2.48 -12.37
CA HIS A 104 -13.51 -2.27 -11.30
C HIS A 104 -14.85 -2.95 -11.63
N TYR A 105 -15.70 -3.13 -10.62
CA TYR A 105 -17.08 -3.59 -10.73
C TYR A 105 -18.03 -2.68 -9.92
N CYS A 106 -19.24 -2.46 -10.43
CA CYS A 106 -20.24 -1.62 -9.77
C CYS A 106 -20.78 -2.30 -8.51
N THR A 107 -20.84 -1.56 -7.39
CA THR A 107 -21.56 -2.00 -6.18
C THR A 107 -22.94 -1.38 -6.08
N ASP A 108 -23.07 -0.13 -6.53
CA ASP A 108 -24.28 0.68 -6.35
C ASP A 108 -24.73 1.22 -7.72
N ARG A 109 -25.83 0.65 -8.26
CA ARG A 109 -26.37 0.99 -9.57
C ARG A 109 -27.74 1.65 -9.49
N THR A 110 -27.94 2.73 -10.24
CA THR A 110 -29.22 3.45 -10.37
C THR A 110 -29.57 3.58 -11.85
N GLY A 111 -30.52 2.76 -12.30
CA GLY A 111 -30.83 2.63 -13.73
C GLY A 111 -29.62 2.12 -14.53
N GLU A 112 -29.21 2.88 -15.54
CA GLU A 112 -28.01 2.60 -16.34
C GLU A 112 -26.71 3.19 -15.76
N SER A 113 -26.79 4.01 -14.72
CA SER A 113 -25.64 4.72 -14.13
C SER A 113 -25.12 3.98 -12.89
N CYS A 114 -23.79 3.86 -12.76
CA CYS A 114 -23.15 3.37 -11.55
C CYS A 114 -22.75 4.56 -10.66
N SER A 115 -23.15 4.56 -9.37
CA SER A 115 -22.80 5.62 -8.42
C SER A 115 -21.57 5.30 -7.57
N ARG A 116 -21.15 4.04 -7.53
CA ARG A 116 -19.92 3.59 -6.86
C ARG A 116 -19.47 2.23 -7.38
N ALA A 117 -18.18 2.12 -7.65
CA ALA A 117 -17.52 0.88 -8.04
C ALA A 117 -16.35 0.54 -7.10
N LEU A 118 -15.99 -0.74 -7.04
CA LEU A 118 -14.83 -1.26 -6.32
C LEU A 118 -13.85 -1.90 -7.29
N ARG A 119 -12.55 -1.76 -7.02
CA ARG A 119 -11.51 -2.42 -7.79
C ARG A 119 -11.64 -3.94 -7.65
N HIS A 120 -11.42 -4.67 -8.74
CA HIS A 120 -11.41 -6.13 -8.72
C HIS A 120 -10.38 -6.67 -7.72
N ALA A 121 -10.79 -7.68 -6.96
CA ALA A 121 -9.93 -8.42 -6.05
C ALA A 121 -8.87 -9.22 -6.85
N PRO A 122 -7.56 -9.07 -6.55
CA PRO A 122 -6.55 -9.93 -7.12
C PRO A 122 -6.64 -11.33 -6.50
N CYS A 123 -6.50 -12.39 -7.32
CA CYS A 123 -6.30 -13.73 -6.78
C CYS A 123 -4.93 -13.81 -6.10
N SER A 124 -4.87 -14.52 -4.97
CA SER A 124 -3.62 -14.73 -4.24
C SER A 124 -2.73 -15.77 -4.92
N PRO A 125 -1.41 -15.77 -4.68
CA PRO A 125 -0.56 -16.92 -5.00
C PRO A 125 -1.16 -18.20 -4.42
N GLY A 126 -1.12 -19.30 -5.18
CA GLY A 126 -1.87 -20.52 -4.83
C GLY A 126 -3.29 -20.58 -5.38
N GLN A 127 -3.76 -19.53 -6.06
CA GLN A 127 -5.06 -19.48 -6.71
C GLN A 127 -4.95 -19.19 -8.22
N PHE A 128 -6.00 -19.55 -8.96
CA PHE A 128 -6.20 -19.20 -10.36
C PHE A 128 -7.55 -18.48 -10.55
N ILE A 129 -7.66 -17.73 -11.63
CA ILE A 129 -8.83 -16.95 -12.02
C ILE A 129 -9.85 -17.87 -12.69
N VAL A 130 -10.94 -18.18 -11.99
CA VAL A 130 -12.09 -18.94 -12.53
C VAL A 130 -12.92 -18.05 -13.45
N ASN A 131 -13.20 -16.82 -13.00
CA ASN A 131 -13.90 -15.81 -13.78
C ASN A 131 -13.17 -14.47 -13.63
N THR A 132 -12.82 -13.84 -14.74
CA THR A 132 -12.34 -12.45 -14.77
C THR A 132 -13.46 -11.54 -14.25
N GLY A 133 -13.10 -10.54 -13.44
CA GLY A 133 -14.03 -9.49 -13.07
C GLY A 133 -14.58 -8.75 -14.28
N THR A 134 -15.83 -8.28 -14.17
CA THR A 134 -16.55 -7.48 -15.17
C THR A 134 -17.02 -6.17 -14.54
N ALA A 135 -17.64 -5.29 -15.32
CA ALA A 135 -18.27 -4.08 -14.79
C ALA A 135 -19.39 -4.35 -13.76
N ASP A 136 -19.92 -5.58 -13.68
CA ASP A 136 -21.01 -5.98 -12.77
C ASP A 136 -20.56 -6.91 -11.63
N ARG A 137 -19.39 -7.56 -11.75
CA ARG A 137 -18.97 -8.64 -10.84
C ARG A 137 -17.47 -8.61 -10.58
N ASP A 138 -17.10 -8.97 -9.36
CA ASP A 138 -15.71 -9.14 -8.98
C ASP A 138 -15.08 -10.39 -9.63
N THR A 139 -13.75 -10.45 -9.63
CA THR A 139 -12.96 -11.60 -10.05
C THR A 139 -13.19 -12.78 -9.09
N VAL A 140 -13.42 -13.97 -9.64
CA VAL A 140 -13.64 -15.20 -8.86
C VAL A 140 -12.39 -16.06 -8.93
N CYS A 141 -11.84 -16.40 -7.76
CA CYS A 141 -10.60 -17.14 -7.60
C CYS A 141 -10.85 -18.53 -7.00
N SER A 142 -10.06 -19.53 -7.39
CA SER A 142 -10.08 -20.87 -6.78
C SER A 142 -8.66 -21.39 -6.55
N GLY A 143 -8.48 -22.29 -5.58
CA GLY A 143 -7.17 -22.82 -5.20
C GLY A 143 -6.61 -23.85 -6.18
N CYS A 144 -5.29 -23.89 -6.32
CA CYS A 144 -4.60 -24.93 -7.10
C CYS A 144 -4.71 -26.32 -6.46
N ALA A 145 -4.81 -27.34 -7.32
CA ALA A 145 -4.73 -28.74 -6.93
C ALA A 145 -3.29 -29.15 -6.56
N GLU A 146 -3.12 -30.29 -5.89
CA GLU A 146 -1.78 -30.86 -5.65
C GLU A 146 -1.06 -31.12 -6.98
N GLY A 147 0.26 -30.91 -6.99
CA GLY A 147 1.06 -31.00 -8.23
C GLY A 147 0.94 -29.80 -9.18
N THR A 148 0.24 -28.73 -8.77
CA THR A 148 0.06 -27.51 -9.58
C THR A 148 0.28 -26.22 -8.78
N PHE A 149 0.69 -25.15 -9.48
CA PHE A 149 0.96 -23.84 -8.87
C PHE A 149 0.46 -22.66 -9.70
N SER A 150 0.31 -21.50 -9.04
CA SER A 150 -0.04 -20.23 -9.69
C SER A 150 0.41 -19.04 -8.86
N ASN A 151 0.80 -17.96 -9.53
CA ASN A 151 1.10 -16.66 -8.92
C ASN A 151 -0.16 -15.79 -8.67
N GLY A 152 -1.35 -16.25 -9.06
CA GLY A 152 -2.62 -15.51 -8.97
C GLY A 152 -3.04 -14.78 -10.26
N SER A 153 -2.19 -14.72 -11.30
CA SER A 153 -2.52 -13.99 -12.55
C SER A 153 -2.95 -14.88 -13.72
N LEU A 154 -3.20 -16.17 -13.47
CA LEU A 154 -3.47 -17.17 -14.52
C LEU A 154 -4.88 -17.74 -14.41
N HIS A 155 -5.47 -18.11 -15.55
CA HIS A 155 -6.77 -18.81 -15.62
C HIS A 155 -6.69 -20.31 -15.33
N THR A 156 -5.50 -20.87 -15.20
CA THR A 156 -5.27 -22.28 -14.88
C THR A 156 -3.94 -22.40 -14.14
N CYS A 157 -3.86 -23.25 -13.13
CA CYS A 157 -2.59 -23.54 -12.45
C CYS A 157 -1.66 -24.32 -13.39
N GLN A 158 -0.38 -23.99 -13.36
CA GLN A 158 0.66 -24.70 -14.10
C GLN A 158 1.04 -25.98 -13.35
N THR A 159 1.34 -27.05 -14.08
CA THR A 159 1.87 -28.31 -13.49
C THR A 159 3.30 -28.11 -13.02
N HIS A 160 3.67 -28.76 -11.91
CA HIS A 160 5.05 -28.71 -11.42
C HIS A 160 6.07 -29.33 -12.38
N SER A 161 7.28 -28.78 -12.39
CA SER A 161 8.44 -29.31 -13.10
C SER A 161 8.86 -30.68 -12.54
N HIS A 162 8.82 -31.70 -13.39
CA HIS A 162 9.29 -33.05 -13.08
C HIS A 162 10.80 -33.17 -13.35
N CYS A 163 11.62 -32.79 -12.36
CA CYS A 163 13.09 -32.75 -12.50
C CYS A 163 13.71 -34.08 -12.98
N GLU A 164 13.14 -35.21 -12.57
CA GLU A 164 13.58 -36.56 -12.96
C GLU A 164 13.54 -36.78 -14.48
N LEU A 165 12.48 -36.30 -15.15
CA LEU A 165 12.33 -36.39 -16.61
C LEU A 165 13.35 -35.52 -17.36
N MET A 166 13.93 -34.52 -16.67
CA MET A 166 15.00 -33.68 -17.18
C MET A 166 16.41 -34.16 -16.77
N GLY A 167 16.52 -35.32 -16.10
CA GLY A 167 17.81 -35.83 -15.60
C GLY A 167 18.42 -34.97 -14.50
N MET A 168 17.61 -34.20 -13.78
CA MET A 168 18.01 -33.31 -12.69
C MET A 168 17.50 -33.81 -11.33
N ILE A 169 18.10 -33.33 -10.25
CA ILE A 169 17.60 -33.57 -8.89
C ILE A 169 16.65 -32.45 -8.47
N THR A 170 15.57 -32.80 -7.79
CA THR A 170 14.68 -31.85 -7.13
C THR A 170 15.39 -31.30 -5.88
N VAL A 171 15.53 -29.98 -5.79
CA VAL A 171 16.10 -29.25 -4.64
C VAL A 171 15.01 -28.83 -3.68
N SER A 172 13.92 -28.28 -4.20
CA SER A 172 12.71 -27.94 -3.46
C SER A 172 11.52 -28.56 -4.17
N VAL A 173 10.64 -29.22 -3.40
CA VAL A 173 9.36 -29.71 -3.91
C VAL A 173 8.47 -28.51 -4.21
N GLY A 174 7.78 -28.54 -5.35
CA GLY A 174 6.82 -27.51 -5.72
C GLY A 174 5.69 -27.37 -4.70
N THR A 175 5.16 -26.17 -4.59
CA THR A 175 4.03 -25.82 -3.70
C THR A 175 2.90 -25.23 -4.54
N LYS A 176 1.76 -24.88 -3.94
CA LYS A 176 0.68 -24.21 -4.69
C LYS A 176 1.07 -22.82 -5.20
N THR A 177 2.08 -22.18 -4.60
CA THR A 177 2.51 -20.83 -4.96
C THR A 177 3.73 -20.79 -5.88
N ALA A 178 4.53 -21.86 -5.95
CA ALA A 178 5.81 -21.90 -6.66
C ALA A 178 6.12 -23.28 -7.25
N ASP A 179 6.90 -23.30 -8.32
CA ASP A 179 7.32 -24.54 -9.00
C ASP A 179 8.35 -25.36 -8.18
N SER A 180 8.56 -26.62 -8.58
CA SER A 180 9.68 -27.45 -8.13
C SER A 180 11.01 -26.88 -8.63
N GLU A 181 11.96 -26.66 -7.71
CA GLU A 181 13.31 -26.21 -8.09
C GLU A 181 14.17 -27.41 -8.53
N CYS A 182 14.57 -27.45 -9.79
CA CYS A 182 15.48 -28.47 -10.32
C CYS A 182 16.94 -27.99 -10.30
N SER A 183 17.89 -28.90 -10.03
CA SER A 183 19.32 -28.60 -10.09
C SER A 183 20.13 -29.74 -10.69
N ASN A 184 21.23 -29.40 -11.37
CA ASN A 184 22.15 -30.38 -11.91
C ASN A 184 23.17 -30.80 -10.84
N LEU A 185 23.33 -32.12 -10.66
CA LEU A 185 24.25 -32.71 -9.67
C LEU A 185 25.69 -32.22 -9.88
N ARG A 186 26.13 -32.02 -11.13
CA ARG A 186 27.46 -31.50 -11.46
C ARG A 186 27.65 -30.06 -10.95
N SER A 187 26.64 -29.21 -11.10
CA SER A 187 26.71 -27.79 -10.69
C SER A 187 26.85 -27.63 -9.17
N ARG A 188 26.15 -28.45 -8.37
CA ARG A 188 26.32 -28.47 -6.90
C ARG A 188 27.74 -28.88 -6.49
N LEU A 189 28.31 -29.90 -7.12
CA LEU A 189 29.69 -30.34 -6.85
C LEU A 189 30.71 -29.27 -7.21
N TYR A 190 30.57 -28.62 -8.38
CA TYR A 190 31.44 -27.52 -8.81
C TYR A 190 31.46 -26.33 -7.83
N SER A 191 30.37 -26.05 -7.12
CA SER A 191 30.34 -24.99 -6.08
C SER A 191 31.00 -25.39 -4.75
N ILE A 192 31.09 -26.69 -4.43
CA ILE A 192 31.64 -27.19 -3.15
C ILE A 192 33.15 -27.43 -3.25
N ILE A 193 33.64 -27.93 -4.40
CA ILE A 193 35.06 -28.22 -4.66
C ILE A 193 36.03 -27.05 -4.40
N PRO A 194 35.77 -25.79 -4.80
CA PRO A 194 36.71 -24.69 -4.54
C PRO A 194 36.81 -24.34 -3.05
N LEU A 195 35.71 -24.43 -2.30
CA LEU A 195 35.69 -24.13 -0.87
C LEU A 195 36.46 -25.18 -0.05
N SER A 196 36.25 -26.47 -0.34
CA SER A 196 37.02 -27.53 0.31
C SER A 196 38.50 -27.52 -0.12
N GLY A 197 38.79 -27.27 -1.39
CA GLY A 197 40.15 -27.14 -1.91
C GLY A 197 40.95 -26.00 -1.26
N LEU A 198 40.35 -24.81 -1.12
CA LEU A 198 40.98 -23.67 -0.44
C LEU A 198 41.23 -23.93 1.06
N LEU A 199 40.27 -24.58 1.73
CA LEU A 199 40.44 -24.98 3.13
C LEU A 199 41.62 -25.96 3.28
N ILE A 200 41.67 -27.01 2.46
CA ILE A 200 42.76 -28.01 2.48
C ILE A 200 44.12 -27.35 2.18
N LEU A 201 44.18 -26.44 1.19
CA LEU A 201 45.39 -25.69 0.87
C LEU A 201 45.87 -24.84 2.06
N SER A 202 44.97 -24.12 2.73
CA SER A 202 45.32 -23.29 3.89
C SER A 202 45.85 -24.12 5.06
N VAL A 203 45.24 -25.28 5.35
CA VAL A 203 45.73 -26.22 6.37
C VAL A 203 47.11 -26.78 5.99
N ALA A 204 47.32 -27.16 4.73
CA ALA A 204 48.62 -27.63 4.25
C ALA A 204 49.72 -26.56 4.39
N LEU A 205 49.40 -25.29 4.11
CA LEU A 205 50.31 -24.16 4.32
C LEU A 205 50.61 -23.94 5.81
N ILE A 206 49.62 -24.04 6.70
CA ILE A 206 49.82 -23.96 8.16
C ILE A 206 50.73 -25.10 8.66
N ILE A 207 50.53 -26.33 8.20
CA ILE A 207 51.38 -27.48 8.54
C ILE A 207 52.82 -27.24 8.04
N ASN A 208 53.01 -26.82 6.79
CA ASN A 208 54.34 -26.49 6.25
C ASN A 208 55.02 -25.35 7.04
N CYS A 209 54.28 -24.30 7.42
CA CYS A 209 54.78 -23.22 8.25
C CYS A 209 55.20 -23.67 9.66
N THR A 210 54.42 -24.55 10.31
CA THR A 210 54.78 -25.07 11.64
C THR A 210 55.98 -26.02 11.59
N VAL A 211 56.10 -26.87 10.57
CA VAL A 211 57.29 -27.72 10.34
C VAL A 211 58.53 -26.87 10.04
N ARG A 212 58.40 -25.81 9.23
CA ARG A 212 59.51 -24.87 8.96
C ARG A 212 59.96 -24.15 10.22
N ARG A 213 59.03 -23.62 11.04
CA ARG A 213 59.36 -23.00 12.34
C ARG A 213 60.14 -23.96 13.24
N ARG A 214 59.67 -25.20 13.43
CA ARG A 214 60.38 -26.24 14.19
C ARG A 214 61.79 -26.52 13.65
N LYS A 215 61.97 -26.47 12.32
CA LYS A 215 63.29 -26.62 11.69
C LYS A 215 64.21 -25.40 11.95
N THR A 216 63.66 -24.19 11.99
CA THR A 216 64.42 -22.96 12.32
C THR A 216 64.80 -22.89 13.81
N GLU A 217 63.92 -23.36 14.70
CA GLU A 217 64.17 -23.48 16.14
C GLU A 217 65.24 -24.56 16.44
N GLY A 218 65.34 -25.60 15.61
CA GLY A 218 66.45 -26.56 15.66
C GLY A 218 67.82 -25.94 15.32
N GLU A 219 67.85 -24.95 14.42
CA GLU A 219 69.08 -24.26 13.99
C GLU A 219 69.56 -23.23 15.05
N GLN A 220 68.64 -22.55 15.74
CA GLN A 220 68.99 -21.55 16.76
C GLN A 220 69.58 -22.13 18.05
N ARG A 221 69.51 -23.44 18.28
CA ARG A 221 70.18 -24.09 19.43
C ARG A 221 71.72 -24.09 19.34
N ASN A 222 72.28 -23.72 18.18
CA ASN A 222 73.73 -23.81 17.91
C ASN A 222 74.47 -22.47 17.79
N ARG A 223 73.87 -21.33 18.20
CA ARG A 223 74.57 -20.03 18.26
C ARG A 223 74.73 -19.56 19.71
N SER A 224 75.84 -19.99 20.31
CA SER A 224 76.22 -19.64 21.69
C SER A 224 76.60 -18.16 21.83
N PRO A 225 76.24 -17.48 22.94
CA PRO A 225 76.80 -16.18 23.30
C PRO A 225 78.07 -16.33 24.15
N SER A 226 79.18 -15.78 23.64
CA SER A 226 80.42 -15.48 24.37
C SER A 226 80.85 -14.05 23.99
N GLN A 227 81.47 -13.23 24.83
CA GLN A 227 81.90 -13.36 26.23
C GLN A 227 81.97 -11.95 26.83
N CYS A 228 81.95 -11.78 28.16
CA CYS A 228 82.22 -10.47 28.77
C CYS A 228 83.74 -10.24 28.90
N GLU A 229 84.22 -9.03 28.59
CA GLU A 229 85.57 -8.56 28.97
C GLU A 229 85.53 -7.13 29.52
N GLN A 230 86.53 -6.75 30.32
CA GLN A 230 86.40 -5.70 31.34
C GLN A 230 87.19 -4.40 31.04
N GLY A 231 86.56 -3.26 31.34
CA GLY A 231 87.19 -2.13 32.05
C GLY A 231 87.87 -1.01 31.26
N ASN A 232 87.39 0.24 31.40
CA ASN A 232 88.06 1.27 32.21
C ASN A 232 87.29 2.61 32.32
N ARG A 233 87.70 3.46 33.28
CA ARG A 233 87.28 4.85 33.60
C ARG A 233 87.03 5.77 32.38
N SER A 234 86.21 6.84 32.42
CA SER A 234 86.05 7.87 33.47
C SER A 234 84.73 8.67 33.37
N LEU A 235 84.29 9.32 34.46
CA LEU A 235 83.39 10.51 34.43
C LEU A 235 84.21 11.78 34.04
N PRO A 236 83.63 12.95 33.70
CA PRO A 236 82.26 13.47 33.96
C PRO A 236 81.46 13.72 32.65
N GLN A 237 80.41 14.55 32.49
CA GLN A 237 79.79 15.61 33.31
C GLN A 237 78.30 15.86 32.90
N CYS A 238 77.57 16.68 33.68
CA CYS A 238 76.35 17.37 33.23
C CYS A 238 76.62 18.87 33.12
N GLU A 239 76.08 19.54 32.10
CA GLU A 239 76.13 21.00 31.98
C GLU A 239 74.73 21.54 31.62
N GLN A 240 74.27 22.54 32.37
CA GLN A 240 73.05 23.32 32.14
C GLN A 240 73.46 24.78 31.87
N SER A 241 72.86 25.42 30.87
CA SER A 241 72.54 26.87 30.78
C SER A 241 71.98 27.11 29.37
N ASP A 242 70.72 27.49 29.17
CA ASP A 242 70.05 28.76 29.52
C ASP A 242 70.40 29.95 28.61
N THR A 243 69.58 30.16 27.58
CA THR A 243 69.13 31.49 27.13
C THR A 243 67.75 31.35 26.45
N SER A 244 66.85 32.31 26.66
CA SER A 244 65.40 32.23 26.38
C SER A 244 64.85 33.56 25.81
N PRO A 245 63.53 33.77 25.56
CA PRO A 245 62.49 33.01 24.82
C PRO A 245 61.84 33.98 23.74
N PRO A 246 60.52 34.02 23.36
CA PRO A 246 59.34 33.14 23.53
C PRO A 246 58.45 32.95 22.25
N GLN A 247 57.20 32.50 22.47
CA GLN A 247 55.98 32.49 21.60
C GLN A 247 55.76 31.21 20.72
N CYS A 248 54.56 30.63 20.62
CA CYS A 248 53.21 31.12 20.95
C CYS A 248 52.36 30.18 21.85
N GLU A 249 51.59 30.79 22.77
CA GLU A 249 50.15 30.58 23.08
C GLU A 249 49.54 29.16 22.91
N GLN A 250 49.27 28.43 24.00
CA GLN A 250 48.04 28.45 24.83
C GLN A 250 46.93 27.48 24.37
N GLY A 251 46.64 26.48 25.22
CA GLY A 251 45.66 25.42 24.95
C GLY A 251 45.55 24.38 26.08
N TYR A 252 45.22 24.84 27.29
CA TYR A 252 44.87 24.01 28.46
C TYR A 252 43.65 23.09 28.18
N LYS A 253 43.36 21.96 28.86
CA LYS A 253 43.77 21.46 30.19
C LYS A 253 43.50 19.93 30.29
N SER A 254 44.42 19.19 30.93
CA SER A 254 44.20 18.01 31.81
C SER A 254 43.15 16.91 31.49
N LEU A 255 43.63 15.72 31.12
CA LEU A 255 43.32 14.45 31.84
C LEU A 255 44.09 14.45 33.20
N PRO A 256 43.96 13.48 34.15
CA PRO A 256 43.43 12.10 34.09
C PRO A 256 42.33 11.84 35.18
N GLN A 257 41.91 10.65 35.67
CA GLN A 257 42.64 9.40 35.93
C GLN A 257 41.74 8.18 36.29
N CYS A 258 42.29 6.99 36.02
CA CYS A 258 42.11 5.68 36.68
C CYS A 258 41.93 5.72 38.23
N GLU A 259 41.42 4.72 38.98
CA GLU A 259 40.87 3.37 38.68
C GLU A 259 40.45 2.63 39.99
N GLN A 260 39.64 1.55 39.88
CA GLN A 260 39.37 0.45 40.85
C GLN A 260 38.82 0.68 42.28
N SER A 261 37.74 -0.06 42.59
CA SER A 261 37.57 -0.76 43.89
C SER A 261 36.52 -1.89 43.80
N ASP A 262 36.97 -3.15 43.88
CA ASP A 262 36.20 -4.33 44.34
C ASP A 262 35.98 -4.25 45.89
N PRO A 263 35.17 -5.09 46.59
CA PRO A 263 34.82 -6.48 46.25
C PRO A 263 33.41 -7.05 46.62
N GLU A 264 33.14 -8.24 46.07
CA GLU A 264 32.40 -9.40 46.65
C GLU A 264 30.90 -9.37 47.09
N ARG A 265 30.14 -10.25 46.40
CA ARG A 265 29.32 -11.35 46.96
C ARG A 265 27.92 -11.06 47.56
N ALA A 266 26.89 -11.38 46.77
CA ALA A 266 25.72 -12.15 47.24
C ALA A 266 25.12 -13.00 46.09
N THR A 267 24.67 -14.21 46.40
CA THR A 267 24.28 -15.25 45.42
C THR A 267 22.80 -15.65 45.54
N ARG A 268 22.31 -16.40 44.53
CA ARG A 268 21.09 -17.23 44.50
C ARG A 268 19.78 -16.46 44.26
N SER A 269 19.09 -16.65 43.13
CA SER A 269 18.42 -17.87 42.61
C SER A 269 17.13 -18.19 43.37
N SER A 270 15.99 -17.90 42.74
CA SER A 270 14.65 -18.29 43.18
C SER A 270 14.08 -19.31 42.20
N TRP A 271 14.01 -20.57 42.63
CA TRP A 271 13.08 -21.55 42.07
C TRP A 271 12.02 -21.86 43.12
N ASP A 272 10.76 -21.82 42.68
CA ASP A 272 9.63 -22.57 43.21
C ASP A 272 9.07 -22.33 44.64
N ARG A 273 7.86 -21.73 44.61
CA ARG A 273 6.57 -22.43 44.87
C ARG A 273 5.91 -22.29 46.26
N ALA A 274 4.60 -22.04 46.21
CA ALA A 274 3.56 -22.31 47.21
C ALA A 274 3.59 -21.51 48.54
N GLN A 275 2.49 -21.35 49.28
CA GLN A 275 1.04 -21.33 48.98
C GLN A 275 0.34 -20.71 50.20
N GLY A 276 -0.63 -19.82 49.98
CA GLY A 276 -1.86 -19.67 50.80
C GLY A 276 -1.81 -19.31 52.31
N VAL A 277 -2.76 -18.45 52.68
CA VAL A 277 -3.42 -18.34 54.00
C VAL A 277 -2.60 -17.67 55.13
N THR A 278 -2.84 -16.37 55.32
CA THR A 278 -3.97 -15.91 56.17
C THR A 278 -4.59 -14.64 55.56
#